data_AF-A0A4E0QR25-F1
#
_entry.id   AF-A0A4E0QR25-F1
#
_cell.length_a   1.000
_cell.length_b   1.000
_cell.length_c   1.000
_cell.angle_alpha   90.00
_cell.angle_beta   90.00
_cell.angle_gamma   90.00
#
_symmetry.space_group_name_H-M   'P 1'
#
loop_
_entity.id
_entity.type
_entity.pdbx_description
1 polymer ?
#
loop_
_entity_poly.entity_id
_entity_poly.type
_entity_poly.pdbx_seq_one_letter_code
_entity_poly.pdbx_strand_id
1 'polypeptide(L)' 'MSKVLYQSSETYLKKLLRKQLPTGSRFFLFGSRANGSAGFAADIDIGIWPQEPLNDTILSN' A
#
# COMPACT_ATOMS: atom_id res chain seq x y z
N MET A 1 9.90 13.10 -13.28
CA MET A 1 9.93 11.61 -13.37
C MET A 1 9.56 10.92 -12.06
N SER A 2 10.11 11.27 -10.89
CA SER A 2 9.79 10.57 -9.62
C SER A 2 8.34 10.66 -9.15
N LYS A 3 7.66 11.79 -9.41
CA LYS A 3 6.26 11.96 -9.05
C LYS A 3 5.37 10.92 -9.74
N VAL A 4 5.69 10.60 -10.99
CA VAL A 4 4.97 9.59 -11.79
C VAL A 4 5.28 8.18 -11.27
N LEU A 5 6.54 7.87 -10.99
CA LEU A 5 6.93 6.54 -10.51
C LEU A 5 6.26 6.20 -9.16
N TYR A 6 6.30 7.11 -8.18
CA TYR A 6 5.68 6.82 -6.88
C TYR A 6 4.16 6.63 -7.02
N GLN A 7 3.48 7.47 -7.81
CA GLN A 7 2.03 7.37 -8.00
C GLN A 7 1.66 6.04 -8.67
N SER A 8 2.45 5.60 -9.63
CA SER A 8 2.30 4.29 -10.27
C SER A 8 2.51 3.15 -9.28
N SER A 9 3.57 3.20 -8.46
CA SER A 9 3.86 2.20 -7.42
C SER A 9 2.76 2.14 -6.36
N GLU A 10 2.31 3.30 -5.85
CA GLU A 10 1.21 3.38 -4.88
C GLU A 10 -0.09 2.81 -5.48
N THR A 11 -0.41 3.18 -6.72
CA THR A 11 -1.60 2.66 -7.42
C THR A 11 -1.54 1.15 -7.59
N TYR A 12 -0.37 0.61 -7.96
CA TYR A 12 -0.16 -0.83 -8.09
C TYR A 12 -0.35 -1.55 -6.75
N LEU A 13 0.30 -1.07 -5.69
CA LEU A 13 0.17 -1.65 -4.34
C LEU A 13 -1.28 -1.63 -3.85
N LYS A 14 -1.99 -0.51 -4.03
CA LYS A 14 -3.41 -0.40 -3.68
C LYS A 14 -4.28 -1.40 -4.45
N LYS A 15 -4.00 -1.64 -5.73
CA LYS A 15 -4.70 -2.65 -6.53
C LYS A 15 -4.39 -4.07 -6.04
N LEU A 16 -3.12 -4.36 -5.76
CA LEU A 16 -2.70 -5.66 -5.24
C LEU A 16 -3.39 -5.97 -3.91
N LEU A 17 -3.33 -5.04 -2.95
CA LEU A 17 -3.96 -5.20 -1.64
C LEU A 17 -5.48 -5.39 -1.74
N ARG A 18 -6.17 -4.67 -2.62
CA ARG A 18 -7.62 -4.89 -2.85
C ARG A 18 -7.93 -6.27 -3.40
N LYS A 19 -7.07 -6.79 -4.27
CA LYS A 19 -7.25 -8.11 -4.89
C LYS A 19 -7.00 -9.23 -3.88
N GLN A 20 -6.03 -9.02 -3.01
CA GLN A 20 -5.44 -10.08 -2.21
C GLN A 20 -5.94 -10.13 -0.77
N LEU A 21 -6.24 -8.99 -0.16
CA LEU A 21 -6.71 -8.97 1.23
C LEU A 21 -8.12 -9.57 1.34
N PRO A 22 -8.44 -10.23 2.48
CA PRO A 22 -9.78 -10.72 2.75
C PRO A 22 -10.84 -9.61 2.65
N THR A 23 -12.04 -9.96 2.19
CA THR A 23 -13.19 -9.05 2.10
C THR A 23 -13.41 -8.34 3.44
N GLY A 24 -13.57 -7.01 3.39
CA GLY A 24 -13.76 -6.16 4.58
C GLY A 24 -12.47 -5.64 5.22
N SER A 25 -11.30 -6.15 4.82
CA SER A 25 -10.01 -5.58 5.22
C SER A 25 -9.86 -4.13 4.75
N ARG A 26 -9.16 -3.33 5.55
CA ARG A 26 -8.86 -1.93 5.23
C ARG A 26 -7.37 -1.73 5.11
N PHE A 27 -6.97 -0.80 4.26
CA PHE A 27 -5.59 -0.32 4.21
C PHE A 27 -5.58 1.18 3.98
N PHE A 28 -4.53 1.84 4.46
CA PHE A 28 -4.37 3.29 4.35
C PHE A 28 -2.90 3.66 4.19
N LEU A 29 -2.66 4.76 3.47
CA LEU A 29 -1.33 5.35 3.34
C LEU A 29 -1.04 6.16 4.62
N PHE A 30 0.16 6.02 5.18
CA PHE A 30 0.62 6.87 6.26
C PHE A 30 2.03 7.41 5.96
N GLY A 31 2.66 8.05 6.95
CA GLY A 31 4.05 8.51 6.83
C GLY A 31 4.26 9.70 5.88
N SER A 32 5.49 9.82 5.38
CA SER A 32 5.97 11.02 4.68
C SER A 32 5.26 11.29 3.35
N ARG A 33 4.80 10.23 2.67
CA ARG A 33 4.02 10.35 1.43
C ARG A 33 2.60 10.82 1.71
N ALA A 34 1.96 10.33 2.77
CA ALA A 34 0.62 10.75 3.15
C ALA A 34 0.55 12.20 3.62
N ASN A 35 1.59 12.69 4.31
CA ASN A 35 1.64 14.05 4.84
C ASN A 35 2.28 15.08 3.89
N GLY A 36 2.75 14.65 2.71
CA GLY A 36 3.36 15.54 1.71
C GLY A 36 4.78 16.01 2.01
N SER A 37 5.48 15.43 2.99
CA SER A 37 6.87 15.76 3.35
C SER A 37 7.93 14.88 2.68
N ALA A 38 7.50 13.90 1.87
CA ALA A 38 8.38 12.94 1.22
C ALA A 38 9.41 13.56 0.26
N GLY A 39 10.68 13.14 0.43
CA GLY A 39 11.75 13.38 -0.54
C GLY A 39 11.68 12.47 -1.77
N PHE A 40 12.57 12.70 -2.73
CA PHE A 40 12.62 11.98 -4.02
C PHE A 40 12.61 10.45 -3.87
N ALA A 41 13.41 9.93 -2.93
CA ALA A 41 13.63 8.51 -2.69
C ALA A 41 12.89 7.97 -1.44
N ALA A 42 11.88 8.70 -0.94
CA ALA A 42 11.08 8.21 0.17
C ALA A 42 10.32 6.94 -0.23
N ASP A 43 10.20 6.03 0.72
CA ASP A 43 9.41 4.80 0.67
C ASP A 43 7.89 5.06 0.68
N ILE A 44 7.11 3.98 0.70
CA ILE A 44 5.65 3.98 0.75
C ILE A 44 5.22 3.19 1.99
N ASP A 45 4.66 3.90 2.96
CA ASP A 45 4.13 3.32 4.20
C ASP A 45 2.64 2.95 4.06
N ILE A 46 2.31 1.68 4.21
CA ILE A 46 0.92 1.18 4.16
C ILE A 46 0.56 0.47 5.46
N GLY A 47 -0.48 0.96 6.12
CA GLY A 47 -1.09 0.26 7.25
C GLY A 47 -2.15 -0.70 6.73
N ILE A 48 -2.16 -1.93 7.24
CA ILE A 48 -3.16 -2.95 6.90
C ILE A 48 -3.91 -3.32 8.18
N TRP A 49 -5.23 -3.19 8.13
CA TRP A 49 -6.15 -3.64 9.16
C TRP A 49 -7.01 -4.76 8.58
N PRO A 50 -6.58 -6.02 8.76
CA PRO A 50 -7.34 -7.14 8.24
C PRO A 50 -8.52 -7.46 9.20
N GLN A 51 -9.65 -7.92 8.64
CA GLN A 51 -10.80 -8.36 9.46
C GLN A 51 -10.64 -9.81 9.95
N GLU A 52 -9.79 -10.57 9.28
CA GLU A 52 -9.44 -11.95 9.61
C GLU A 52 -7.92 -12.09 9.58
N PRO A 53 -7.31 -13.06 10.29
CA PRO A 53 -5.87 -13.28 10.26
C PRO A 53 -5.35 -13.45 8.83
N LEU A 54 -4.22 -12.80 8.53
CA LEU A 54 -3.54 -13.03 7.26
C LEU A 54 -2.85 -14.39 7.30
N ASN A 55 -3.04 -15.21 6.26
CA ASN A 55 -2.24 -16.42 6.03
C ASN A 55 -1.12 -16.14 5.01
N ASP A 56 -0.13 -17.04 4.98
CA ASP A 56 1.11 -16.88 4.21
C ASP A 56 0.88 -16.73 2.69
N THR A 57 -0.27 -17.16 2.19
CA THR A 57 -0.64 -17.12 0.77
C THR A 57 -1.26 -15.81 0.29
N ILE A 58 -1.61 -14.89 1.20
CA ILE A 58 -2.37 -13.69 0.82
C ILE A 58 -1.56 -12.75 -0.08
N LEU A 59 -0.23 -12.66 0.07
CA LEU A 59 0.57 -11.76 -0.77
C LEU A 59 1.45 -12.46 -1.83
N SER A 60 1.35 -13.78 -1.95
CA SER A 60 2.07 -14.55 -2.96
C SER A 60 1.29 -14.54 -4.29
N ASN A 61 1.80 -13.83 -5.29
CA ASN A 61 1.49 -14.11 -6.72
C ASN A 61 2.59 -15.01 -7.28
#